data_AF-A0A1Q6X509-F1
#
_entry.id   AF-A0A1Q6X509-F1
#
_cell.length_a   1.000
_cell.length_b   1.000
_cell.length_c   1.000
_cell.angle_alpha   90.00
_cell.angle_beta   90.00
_cell.angle_gamma   90.00
#
_symmetry.space_group_name_H-M   'P 1'
#
loop_
_entity.id
_entity.type
_entity.pdbx_description
1 polymer ?
#
loop_
_entity_poly.entity_id
_entity_poly.type
_entity_poly.pdbx_seq_one_letter_code
_entity_poly.pdbx_strand_id
1 'polypeptide(L)'
;MSGDQSMIMLRSMATSKSTVSVWWLWFAISASVGVAVEITISQIGPRRESWDSPYYWTFAVPAMIAGALICGFLARRSRVRIGYAPFLGQLITMVVRTGGGSMLLLGIIFSGFIGLSGVVAAFAGGSLGKRMLGETG
;
A
#
# COMPACT_ATOMS: atom_id res chain seq x y z
N MET A 1 -24.48 11.63 36.52
CA MET A 1 -23.57 11.74 35.36
C MET A 1 -24.10 12.86 34.48
N SER A 2 -23.30 13.92 34.28
CA SER A 2 -23.71 15.16 33.60
C SER A 2 -23.84 15.00 32.08
N GLY A 3 -24.83 15.67 31.46
CA GLY A 3 -25.09 15.65 30.01
C GLY A 3 -23.95 16.17 29.12
N ASP A 4 -22.95 16.86 29.69
CA ASP A 4 -21.75 17.25 28.96
C ASP A 4 -20.82 16.06 28.68
N GLN A 5 -20.77 15.09 29.58
CA GLN A 5 -19.91 13.91 29.43
C GLN A 5 -20.42 12.99 28.31
N SER A 6 -21.74 12.89 28.14
CA SER A 6 -22.35 12.11 27.05
C SER A 6 -22.13 12.75 25.68
N MET A 7 -22.15 14.09 25.58
CA MET A 7 -21.84 14.79 24.33
C MET A 7 -20.35 14.66 23.93
N ILE A 8 -19.43 14.72 24.89
CA ILE A 8 -17.99 14.51 24.63
C ILE A 8 -17.74 13.08 24.14
N MET A 9 -18.38 12.08 24.74
CA MET A 9 -18.29 10.68 24.30
C MET A 9 -18.82 10.47 22.88
N LEU A 10 -19.98 11.04 22.55
CA LEU A 10 -20.59 10.92 21.22
C LEU A 10 -19.73 11.59 20.13
N ARG A 11 -19.15 12.76 20.42
CA ARG A 11 -18.19 13.43 19.51
C ARG A 11 -16.92 12.62 19.30
N SER A 12 -16.38 12.03 20.37
CA SER A 12 -15.20 11.16 20.31
C SER A 12 -15.45 9.90 19.46
N MET A 13 -16.62 9.27 19.61
CA MET A 13 -17.01 8.12 18.79
C MET A 13 -17.20 8.47 17.31
N ALA A 14 -17.80 9.62 16.99
CA ALA A 14 -18.03 10.05 15.60
C ALA A 14 -16.73 10.41 14.87
N THR A 15 -15.82 11.13 15.53
CA THR A 15 -14.52 11.53 14.97
C THR A 15 -13.57 10.35 14.78
N SER A 16 -13.60 9.37 15.69
CA SER A 16 -12.83 8.11 15.60
C SER A 16 -13.17 7.28 14.35
N LYS A 17 -14.47 7.11 14.05
CA LYS A 17 -14.92 6.34 12.87
C LYS A 17 -14.48 6.96 11.54
N SER A 18 -14.51 8.29 11.42
CA SER A 18 -14.14 8.99 10.18
C SER A 18 -12.65 8.82 9.83
N THR A 19 -11.78 8.84 10.85
CA THR A 19 -10.33 8.77 10.65
C THR A 19 -9.87 7.36 10.23
N VAL A 20 -10.54 6.33 10.75
CA VAL A 20 -10.29 4.93 10.36
C VAL A 20 -10.71 4.70 8.91
N SER A 21 -11.85 5.23 8.48
CA SER A 21 -12.37 5.05 7.13
C SER A 21 -11.45 5.63 6.05
N VAL A 22 -10.88 6.82 6.28
CA VAL A 22 -10.00 7.48 5.30
C VAL A 22 -8.69 6.73 5.08
N TRP A 23 -8.09 6.16 6.13
CA TRP A 23 -6.87 5.36 5.95
C TRP A 23 -7.15 4.07 5.16
N TRP A 24 -8.27 3.38 5.42
CA TRP A 24 -8.63 2.18 4.65
C TRP A 24 -8.80 2.45 3.16
N LEU A 25 -9.32 3.62 2.81
CA LEU A 25 -9.44 4.04 1.41
C LEU A 25 -8.06 4.20 0.76
N TRP A 26 -7.11 4.86 1.42
CA TRP A 26 -5.73 4.99 0.91
C TRP A 26 -5.00 3.65 0.84
N PHE A 27 -5.25 2.75 1.80
CA PHE A 27 -4.74 1.40 1.76
C PHE A 27 -5.29 0.63 0.57
N ALA A 28 -6.60 0.71 0.31
CA ALA A 28 -7.23 0.05 -0.83
C ALA A 28 -6.73 0.60 -2.17
N ILE A 29 -6.53 1.90 -2.30
CA ILE A 29 -5.93 2.52 -3.48
C ILE A 29 -4.50 2.00 -3.70
N SER A 30 -3.67 2.03 -2.65
CA SER A 30 -2.29 1.55 -2.73
C SER A 30 -2.22 0.05 -3.10
N ALA A 31 -3.10 -0.77 -2.52
CA ALA A 31 -3.23 -2.18 -2.88
C ALA A 31 -3.65 -2.36 -4.34
N SER A 32 -4.60 -1.55 -4.81
CA SER A 32 -5.08 -1.59 -6.20
C SER A 32 -3.99 -1.28 -7.22
N VAL A 33 -3.00 -0.45 -6.87
CA VAL A 33 -1.80 -0.24 -7.73
C VAL A 33 -1.04 -1.54 -7.93
N GLY A 34 -0.82 -2.31 -6.86
CA GLY A 34 -0.18 -3.63 -6.96
C GLY A 34 -0.96 -4.64 -7.79
N VAL A 35 -2.30 -4.65 -7.63
CA VAL A 35 -3.20 -5.47 -8.45
C VAL A 35 -3.09 -5.12 -9.93
N ALA A 36 -3.15 -3.83 -10.26
CA ALA A 36 -3.09 -3.36 -11.64
C ALA A 36 -1.75 -3.67 -12.31
N VAL A 37 -0.65 -3.51 -11.57
CA VAL A 37 0.70 -3.85 -12.04
C VAL A 37 0.84 -5.35 -12.32
N GLU A 38 0.37 -6.19 -11.40
CA GLU A 38 0.37 -7.65 -11.59
C GLU A 38 -0.43 -8.06 -12.83
N ILE A 39 -1.65 -7.53 -13.00
CA ILE A 39 -2.50 -7.81 -14.15
C ILE A 39 -1.81 -7.41 -15.45
N THR A 40 -1.25 -6.20 -15.50
CA THR A 40 -0.59 -5.66 -16.70
C THR A 40 0.60 -6.55 -17.10
N ILE A 41 1.43 -6.96 -16.14
CA ILE A 41 2.65 -7.72 -16.44
C ILE A 41 2.35 -9.14 -16.87
N SER A 42 1.39 -9.83 -16.25
CA SER A 42 1.02 -11.17 -16.72
C SER A 42 0.13 -11.16 -17.97
N GLN A 43 -0.30 -10.00 -18.48
CA GLN A 43 -0.85 -9.90 -19.84
C GLN A 43 0.25 -9.69 -20.90
N ILE A 44 1.39 -9.07 -20.52
CA ILE A 44 2.50 -8.78 -21.44
C ILE A 44 3.53 -9.93 -21.48
N GLY A 45 3.72 -10.63 -20.35
CA GLY A 45 4.70 -11.69 -20.21
C GLY A 45 4.15 -13.07 -20.64
N PRO A 46 4.89 -13.87 -21.42
CA PRO A 46 4.53 -15.25 -21.72
C PRO A 46 4.76 -16.20 -20.53
N ARG A 47 5.24 -15.67 -19.38
CA ARG A 47 5.65 -16.46 -18.22
C ARG A 47 4.51 -16.58 -17.23
N ARG A 48 4.47 -17.76 -16.59
CA ARG A 48 3.42 -18.13 -15.64
C ARG A 48 3.46 -17.29 -14.35
N GLU A 49 4.63 -16.79 -13.97
CA GLU A 49 4.81 -15.95 -12.78
C GLU A 49 5.34 -14.56 -13.17
N SER A 50 4.66 -13.50 -12.75
CA SER A 50 4.90 -12.12 -13.22
C SER A 50 6.31 -11.61 -12.93
N TRP A 51 6.93 -12.08 -11.85
CA TRP A 51 8.27 -11.69 -11.41
C TRP A 51 9.45 -12.32 -12.19
N ASP A 52 9.18 -13.34 -13.00
CA ASP A 52 10.17 -14.04 -13.83
C ASP A 52 10.38 -13.30 -15.16
N SER A 53 9.54 -12.29 -15.39
CA SER A 53 9.64 -11.40 -16.54
C SER A 53 10.64 -10.27 -16.27
N PRO A 54 11.55 -9.93 -17.20
CA PRO A 54 12.43 -8.77 -17.07
C PRO A 54 11.65 -7.45 -16.98
N TYR A 55 10.41 -7.42 -17.46
CA TYR A 55 9.49 -6.29 -17.30
C TYR A 55 9.10 -6.05 -15.84
N TYR A 56 9.20 -7.06 -14.98
CA TYR A 56 8.88 -6.94 -13.58
C TYR A 56 9.81 -5.96 -12.86
N TRP A 57 11.11 -6.16 -13.07
CA TRP A 57 12.15 -5.36 -12.45
C TRP A 57 12.20 -3.95 -13.00
N THR A 58 11.90 -3.80 -14.29
CA THR A 58 11.99 -2.52 -14.99
C THR A 58 10.76 -1.63 -14.77
N PHE A 59 9.56 -2.22 -14.71
CA PHE A 59 8.31 -1.46 -14.68
C PHE A 59 7.48 -1.72 -13.42
N ALA A 60 7.38 -2.97 -12.93
CA ALA A 60 6.53 -3.29 -11.78
C ALA A 60 7.03 -2.64 -10.50
N VAL A 61 8.30 -2.93 -10.16
CA VAL A 61 8.89 -2.52 -8.90
C VAL A 61 8.92 -0.99 -8.79
N PRO A 62 9.38 -0.23 -9.81
CA PRO A 62 9.30 1.23 -9.78
C PRO A 62 7.88 1.78 -9.69
N ALA A 63 6.90 1.18 -10.39
CA ALA A 63 5.51 1.61 -10.34
C ALA A 63 4.89 1.41 -8.95
N MET A 64 5.17 0.27 -8.31
CA MET A 64 4.71 -0.03 -6.95
C MET A 64 5.36 0.89 -5.91
N ILE A 65 6.66 1.18 -6.05
CA ILE A 65 7.38 2.14 -5.20
C ILE A 65 6.80 3.56 -5.38
N ALA A 66 6.54 3.98 -6.62
CA ALA A 66 5.92 5.27 -6.91
C ALA A 66 4.51 5.37 -6.31
N GLY A 67 3.69 4.32 -6.45
CA GLY A 67 2.38 4.24 -5.81
C GLY A 67 2.45 4.35 -4.29
N ALA A 68 3.37 3.61 -3.66
CA ALA A 68 3.62 3.69 -2.22
C ALA A 68 4.07 5.10 -1.78
N LEU A 69 4.90 5.77 -2.58
CA LEU A 69 5.36 7.14 -2.34
C LEU A 69 4.20 8.14 -2.39
N ILE A 70 3.37 8.09 -3.43
CA ILE A 70 2.22 8.98 -3.60
C ILE A 70 1.20 8.76 -2.49
N CYS A 71 0.86 7.50 -2.19
CA CYS A 71 -0.05 7.18 -1.10
C CYS A 71 0.54 7.55 0.27
N GLY A 72 1.86 7.41 0.46
CA GLY A 72 2.56 7.85 1.67
C GLY A 72 2.61 9.37 1.83
N PHE A 73 2.68 10.13 0.72
CA PHE A 73 2.58 11.59 0.70
C PHE A 73 1.21 12.08 1.17
N LEU A 74 0.14 11.41 0.75
CA LEU A 74 -1.24 11.77 1.09
C LEU A 74 -1.66 11.27 2.48
N ALA A 75 -1.11 10.14 2.94
CA ALA A 75 -1.49 9.54 4.21
C ALA A 75 -0.58 9.96 5.37
N ARG A 76 -1.12 10.77 6.28
CA ARG A 76 -0.42 11.22 7.51
C ARG A 76 -0.18 10.12 8.55
N ARG A 77 -0.93 9.00 8.53
CA ARG A 77 -0.90 7.94 9.55
C ARG A 77 -0.71 6.55 8.93
N SER A 78 0.08 5.70 9.60
CA SER A 78 0.31 4.28 9.25
C SER A 78 1.09 4.01 7.93
N ARG A 79 2.18 4.75 7.71
CA ARG A 79 3.04 4.68 6.50
C ARG A 79 3.58 3.28 6.20
N VAL A 80 3.88 2.48 7.22
CA VAL A 80 4.34 1.08 7.06
C VAL A 80 3.29 0.24 6.35
N ARG A 81 2.02 0.32 6.77
CA ARG A 81 0.92 -0.46 6.16
C ARG A 81 0.68 -0.05 4.71
N ILE A 82 0.82 1.24 4.42
CA ILE A 82 0.60 1.81 3.09
C ILE A 82 1.73 1.45 2.14
N GLY A 83 2.97 1.38 2.62
CA GLY A 83 4.13 0.95 1.84
C GLY A 83 4.09 -0.54 1.47
N TYR A 84 3.55 -1.40 2.34
CA TYR A 84 3.35 -2.82 2.04
C TYR A 84 2.10 -3.13 1.22
N ALA A 85 1.12 -2.22 1.18
CA ALA A 85 -0.16 -2.44 0.50
C ALA A 85 -0.05 -2.84 -0.98
N PRO A 86 0.81 -2.20 -1.83
CA PRO A 86 0.94 -2.59 -3.22
C PRO A 86 1.50 -4.00 -3.35
N PHE A 87 2.52 -4.35 -2.58
CA PHE A 87 3.14 -5.67 -2.59
C PHE A 87 2.18 -6.76 -2.10
N LEU A 88 1.34 -6.45 -1.11
CA LEU A 88 0.31 -7.37 -0.65
C LEU A 88 -0.79 -7.57 -1.70
N GLY A 89 -1.25 -6.49 -2.34
CA GLY A 89 -2.24 -6.54 -3.41
C GLY A 89 -1.75 -7.35 -4.62
N GLN A 90 -0.47 -7.15 -4.98
CA GLN A 90 0.19 -7.91 -6.03
C GLN A 90 0.27 -9.41 -5.67
N LEU A 91 0.72 -9.75 -4.45
CA LEU A 91 0.85 -11.13 -4.00
C LEU A 91 -0.50 -11.86 -3.99
N ILE A 92 -1.56 -11.21 -3.46
CA ILE A 92 -2.92 -11.78 -3.48
C ILE A 92 -3.37 -12.04 -4.91
N THR A 93 -3.17 -11.07 -5.81
CA THR A 93 -3.59 -11.18 -7.22
C THR A 93 -2.84 -12.29 -7.94
N MET A 94 -1.53 -12.42 -7.69
CA MET A 94 -0.71 -13.49 -8.23
C MET A 94 -1.22 -14.86 -7.77
N VAL A 95 -1.49 -15.03 -6.47
CA VAL A 95 -2.00 -16.29 -5.90
C VAL A 95 -3.37 -16.65 -6.51
N VAL A 96 -4.25 -15.66 -6.68
CA VAL A 96 -5.58 -15.85 -7.27
C VAL A 96 -5.50 -16.25 -8.74
N ARG A 97 -4.58 -15.66 -9.52
CA ARG A 97 -4.49 -15.90 -10.98
C ARG A 97 -3.68 -17.14 -11.35
N THR A 98 -2.53 -17.32 -10.72
CA THR A 98 -1.58 -18.37 -11.10
C THR A 98 -1.76 -19.65 -10.30
N GLY A 99 -2.43 -19.56 -9.14
CA GLY A 99 -2.44 -20.59 -8.12
C GLY A 99 -1.12 -20.61 -7.34
N GLY A 100 -1.16 -21.11 -6.10
CA GLY A 100 0.04 -21.20 -5.27
C GLY A 100 1.05 -22.20 -5.82
N GLY A 101 2.00 -21.71 -6.62
CA GLY A 101 3.12 -22.49 -7.13
C GLY A 101 4.19 -22.77 -6.07
N SER A 102 5.16 -23.63 -6.40
CA SER A 102 6.29 -23.95 -5.52
C SER A 102 7.13 -22.73 -5.13
N MET A 103 7.06 -21.64 -5.89
CA MET A 103 7.78 -20.40 -5.60
C MET A 103 6.95 -19.34 -4.84
N LEU A 104 5.71 -19.63 -4.43
CA LEU A 104 4.87 -18.70 -3.66
C LEU A 104 5.57 -18.28 -2.35
N LEU A 105 6.20 -19.22 -1.64
CA LEU A 105 6.92 -18.92 -0.40
C LEU A 105 8.07 -17.94 -0.63
N LEU A 106 8.81 -18.12 -1.74
CA LEU A 106 9.85 -17.19 -2.16
C LEU A 106 9.22 -15.83 -2.53
N GLY A 107 8.06 -15.81 -3.18
CA GLY A 107 7.25 -14.63 -3.45
C GLY A 107 6.91 -13.82 -2.21
N ILE A 108 6.50 -14.50 -1.13
CA ILE A 108 6.20 -13.86 0.15
C ILE A 108 7.44 -13.23 0.77
N ILE A 109 8.53 -13.99 0.87
CA ILE A 109 9.79 -13.50 1.46
C ILE A 109 10.31 -12.29 0.67
N PHE A 110 10.28 -12.40 -0.65
CA PHE A 110 10.82 -11.39 -1.53
C PHE A 110 9.94 -10.15 -1.59
N SER A 111 8.61 -10.30 -1.59
CA SER A 111 7.67 -9.19 -1.44
C SER A 111 7.80 -8.50 -0.08
N GLY A 112 8.14 -9.27 0.97
CA GLY A 112 8.50 -8.70 2.28
C GLY A 112 9.76 -7.84 2.22
N PHE A 113 10.78 -8.30 1.50
CA PHE A 113 12.05 -7.59 1.36
C PHE A 113 11.95 -6.37 0.44
N ILE A 114 11.36 -6.51 -0.76
CA ILE A 114 11.13 -5.38 -1.67
C ILE A 114 10.11 -4.42 -1.06
N GLY A 115 9.12 -4.92 -0.33
CA GLY A 115 8.15 -4.09 0.39
C GLY A 115 8.79 -3.12 1.37
N LEU A 116 9.98 -3.42 1.93
CA LEU A 116 10.75 -2.46 2.73
C LEU A 116 11.10 -1.21 1.91
N SER A 117 11.47 -1.36 0.63
CA SER A 117 11.74 -0.20 -0.25
C SER A 117 10.49 0.64 -0.48
N GLY A 118 9.32 0.00 -0.61
CA GLY A 118 8.01 0.69 -0.66
C GLY A 118 7.68 1.42 0.64
N VAL A 119 8.02 0.84 1.80
CA VAL A 119 7.89 1.51 3.10
C VAL A 119 8.80 2.73 3.17
N VAL A 120 10.07 2.61 2.79
CA VAL A 120 11.00 3.76 2.74
C VAL A 120 10.45 4.86 1.84
N ALA A 121 9.90 4.50 0.67
CA ALA A 121 9.29 5.45 -0.25
C ALA A 121 8.03 6.11 0.34
N ALA A 122 7.18 5.37 1.04
CA ALA A 122 6.01 5.93 1.74
C ALA A 122 6.42 6.87 2.89
N PHE A 123 7.52 6.58 3.58
CA PHE A 123 8.09 7.49 4.58
C PHE A 123 8.65 8.76 3.95
N ALA A 124 9.36 8.65 2.83
CA ALA A 124 9.87 9.79 2.06
C ALA A 124 8.72 10.67 1.57
N GLY A 125 7.70 10.07 0.96
CA GLY A 125 6.48 10.76 0.53
C GLY A 125 5.82 11.50 1.69
N GLY A 126 5.57 10.83 2.82
CA GLY A 126 4.95 11.47 3.98
C GLY A 126 5.79 12.56 4.63
N SER A 127 7.13 12.46 4.57
CA SER A 127 8.03 13.52 5.02
C SER A 127 7.94 14.76 4.11
N LEU A 128 7.91 14.53 2.79
CA LEU A 128 7.75 15.59 1.79
C LEU A 128 6.39 16.28 1.90
N GLY A 129 5.32 15.51 2.13
CA GLY A 129 3.96 16.03 2.33
C GLY A 129 3.86 16.89 3.59
N LYS A 130 4.52 16.50 4.69
CA LYS A 130 4.59 17.35 5.89
C LYS A 130 5.31 18.67 5.65
N ARG A 131 6.42 18.64 4.90
CA ARG A 131 7.21 19.84 4.57
C ARG A 131 6.45 20.79 3.63
N MET A 132 5.73 20.25 2.64
CA MET A 132 5.01 21.06 1.64
C MET A 132 3.65 21.57 2.13
N LEU A 133 2.95 20.82 2.99
CA LEU A 133 1.64 21.22 3.52
C LEU A 133 1.74 22.08 4.81
N GLY A 134 2.94 22.53 5.18
CA GLY A 134 3.12 23.59 6.18
C GLY A 134 2.67 23.26 7.61
N GLU A 135 2.56 21.98 7.99
CA GLU A 135 2.41 21.63 9.41
C GLU A 135 3.79 21.50 10.06
N THR A 136 4.37 22.65 10.37
CA THR A 136 5.29 22.81 11.50
C THR A 136 4.59 22.29 12.75
N GLY A 137 4.97 21.09 13.18
CA GLY A 137 4.93 20.70 14.58
C GLY A 137 6.31 20.89 15.16
#